data_AF-A0A2D9SIJ6-F1
#
_entry.id   AF-A0A2D9SIJ6-F1
#
_cell.length_a   1.000
_cell.length_b   1.000
_cell.length_c   1.000
_cell.angle_alpha   90.00
_cell.angle_beta   90.00
_cell.angle_gamma   90.00
#
_symmetry.space_group_name_H-M   'P 1'
#
loop_
_entity.id
_entity.type
_entity.pdbx_description
1 polymer ?
#
loop_
_entity_poly.entity_id
_entity_poly.type
_entity_poly.pdbx_seq_one_letter_code
_entity_poly.pdbx_strand_id
1 'polypeptide(L)'
;MQDNITKLQEKQKAALLGGGEHRINAQHSKGKLTARERIDLLLDEGSFEEWDKYVEHRSNDFGMEHQKFPGDGVVTGYGKINGRLTFVFSQDFTVFGGALSEANAEKICKVMDQAMKVGAPVIGLNDSGGARIQEGVGSLGGYAEIFQRNVLASGVVPQLSVVMGPCAGGAVYSPAITDF
;
A
#
# COMPACT_ATOMS: atom_id res chain seq x y z
N MET A 1 -7.41 -29.26 11.45
CA MET A 1 -6.42 -28.72 10.48
C MET A 1 -7.12 -28.21 9.22
N GLN A 2 -8.03 -29.00 8.62
CA GLN A 2 -8.81 -28.60 7.44
C GLN A 2 -9.58 -27.28 7.64
N ASP A 3 -10.29 -27.11 8.76
CA ASP A 3 -11.07 -25.89 9.03
C ASP A 3 -10.23 -24.62 9.07
N ASN A 4 -8.99 -24.71 9.57
CA ASN A 4 -8.08 -23.56 9.62
C ASN A 4 -7.55 -23.20 8.22
N ILE A 5 -7.36 -24.19 7.36
CA ILE A 5 -6.97 -23.97 5.95
C ILE A 5 -8.10 -23.28 5.20
N THR A 6 -9.35 -23.73 5.38
CA THR A 6 -10.52 -23.09 4.77
C THR A 6 -10.66 -21.63 5.22
N LYS A 7 -10.56 -21.35 6.53
CA LYS A 7 -10.58 -19.98 7.06
C LYS A 7 -9.46 -19.10 6.49
N LEU A 8 -8.26 -19.66 6.31
CA LEU A 8 -7.15 -18.93 5.70
C LEU A 8 -7.44 -18.60 4.23
N GLN A 9 -7.98 -19.56 3.47
CA GLN A 9 -8.35 -19.35 2.07
C GLN A 9 -9.45 -18.29 1.92
N GLU A 10 -10.43 -18.27 2.82
CA GLU A 10 -11.48 -17.23 2.86
C GLU A 10 -10.89 -15.85 3.14
N LYS A 11 -10.01 -15.72 4.14
CA LYS A 11 -9.30 -14.46 4.42
C LYS A 11 -8.44 -14.01 3.26
N GLN A 12 -7.76 -14.95 2.58
CA GLN A 12 -6.96 -14.66 1.41
C GLN A 12 -7.82 -14.12 0.26
N LYS A 13 -8.98 -14.75 -0.01
CA LYS A 13 -9.92 -14.25 -1.02
C LYS A 13 -10.43 -12.85 -0.69
N ALA A 14 -10.80 -12.60 0.56
CA ALA A 14 -11.24 -11.28 1.02
C ALA A 14 -10.14 -10.21 0.83
N ALA A 15 -8.89 -10.53 1.18
CA ALA A 15 -7.75 -9.62 1.02
C ALA A 15 -7.39 -9.35 -0.45
N LEU A 16 -7.66 -10.30 -1.35
CA LEU A 16 -7.44 -10.14 -2.79
C LEU A 16 -8.54 -9.27 -3.44
N LEU A 17 -9.77 -9.33 -2.93
CA LEU A 17 -10.90 -8.55 -3.43
C LEU A 17 -10.84 -7.05 -3.06
N GLY A 18 -10.01 -6.66 -2.10
CA GLY A 18 -9.88 -5.26 -1.67
C GLY A 18 -11.23 -4.65 -1.28
N GLY A 19 -11.62 -3.57 -1.95
CA GLY A 19 -12.91 -2.89 -1.76
C GLY A 19 -14.13 -3.59 -2.37
N GLY A 20 -13.94 -4.77 -2.99
CA GLY A 20 -14.99 -5.59 -3.61
C GLY A 20 -15.19 -5.32 -5.10
N GLU A 21 -15.86 -6.26 -5.77
CA GLU A 21 -16.01 -6.29 -7.24
C GLU A 21 -16.61 -5.01 -7.82
N HIS A 22 -17.63 -4.42 -7.17
CA HIS A 22 -18.21 -3.17 -7.62
C HIS A 22 -17.17 -2.04 -7.70
N ARG A 23 -16.29 -1.93 -6.69
CA ARG A 23 -15.27 -0.87 -6.66
C ARG A 23 -14.13 -1.15 -7.63
N ILE A 24 -13.77 -2.42 -7.81
CA ILE A 24 -12.83 -2.87 -8.86
C ILE A 24 -13.36 -2.50 -10.25
N ASN A 25 -14.61 -2.86 -10.56
CA ASN A 25 -15.23 -2.52 -11.85
C ASN A 25 -15.30 -1.00 -12.07
N ALA A 26 -15.56 -0.23 -11.01
CA ALA A 26 -15.55 1.23 -11.08
C ALA A 26 -14.14 1.84 -11.26
N GLN A 27 -13.08 1.13 -10.84
CA GLN A 27 -11.69 1.50 -11.09
C GLN A 27 -11.32 1.19 -12.56
N HIS A 28 -11.66 -0.01 -13.05
CA HIS A 28 -11.42 -0.42 -14.43
C HIS A 28 -12.18 0.42 -15.45
N SER A 29 -13.43 0.82 -15.16
CA SER A 29 -14.22 1.68 -16.05
C SER A 29 -13.61 3.07 -16.24
N LYS A 30 -12.71 3.49 -15.33
CA LYS A 30 -11.92 4.73 -15.45
C LYS A 30 -10.59 4.51 -16.19
N GLY A 31 -10.36 3.34 -16.76
CA GLY A 31 -9.11 2.97 -17.43
C GLY A 31 -7.94 2.75 -16.47
N LYS A 32 -8.20 2.47 -15.19
CA LYS A 32 -7.17 2.26 -14.17
C LYS A 32 -7.12 0.80 -13.75
N LEU A 33 -5.90 0.30 -13.56
CA LEU A 33 -5.65 -0.98 -12.89
C LEU A 33 -5.87 -0.86 -11.38
N THR A 34 -6.12 -1.99 -10.73
CA THR A 34 -6.10 -2.15 -9.26
C THR A 34 -4.67 -2.17 -8.72
N ALA A 35 -4.51 -2.05 -7.40
CA ALA A 35 -3.19 -2.09 -6.76
C ALA A 35 -2.39 -3.36 -7.08
N ARG A 36 -3.06 -4.53 -7.12
CA ARG A 36 -2.41 -5.82 -7.36
C ARG A 36 -2.05 -6.01 -8.83
N GLU A 37 -2.94 -5.66 -9.74
CA GLU A 37 -2.66 -5.72 -11.19
C GLU A 37 -1.47 -4.83 -11.57
N ARG A 38 -1.29 -3.69 -10.89
CA ARG A 38 -0.12 -2.81 -11.09
C ARG A 38 1.18 -3.48 -10.64
N ILE A 39 1.16 -4.18 -9.51
CA ILE A 39 2.32 -4.93 -9.00
C ILE A 39 2.65 -6.10 -9.93
N ASP A 40 1.64 -6.86 -10.35
CA ASP A 40 1.79 -8.01 -11.25
C ASP A 40 2.35 -7.60 -12.62
N LEU A 41 2.02 -6.39 -13.09
CA LEU A 41 2.58 -5.83 -14.32
C LEU A 41 4.02 -5.31 -14.15
N LEU A 42 4.35 -4.76 -12.98
CA LEU A 42 5.64 -4.13 -12.70
C LEU A 42 6.75 -5.14 -12.44
N LEU A 43 6.42 -6.20 -11.68
CA LEU A 43 7.39 -7.19 -11.21
C LEU A 43 7.47 -8.39 -12.14
N ASP A 44 8.60 -9.09 -12.09
CA ASP A 44 8.80 -10.36 -12.78
C ASP A 44 7.74 -11.37 -12.31
N GLU A 45 7.19 -12.14 -13.25
CA GLU A 45 6.11 -13.10 -12.98
C GLU A 45 6.46 -14.06 -11.84
N GLY A 46 5.54 -14.21 -10.88
CA GLY A 46 5.70 -15.11 -9.72
C GLY A 46 6.76 -14.67 -8.70
N SER A 47 7.33 -13.46 -8.82
CA SER A 47 8.36 -12.97 -7.89
C SER A 47 7.83 -12.19 -6.70
N PHE A 48 6.55 -11.78 -6.71
CA PHE A 48 5.99 -10.93 -5.68
C PHE A 48 5.72 -11.70 -4.38
N GLU A 49 6.38 -11.26 -3.32
CA GLU A 49 6.21 -11.73 -1.95
C GLU A 49 5.51 -10.64 -1.13
N GLU A 50 4.22 -10.85 -0.87
CA GLU A 50 3.39 -9.88 -0.15
C GLU A 50 3.57 -9.99 1.36
N TRP A 51 3.72 -8.84 2.01
CA TRP A 51 3.77 -8.71 3.46
C TRP A 51 2.51 -8.09 4.03
N ASP A 52 2.17 -8.50 5.25
CA ASP A 52 1.13 -7.88 6.07
C ASP A 52 -0.22 -7.79 5.34
N LYS A 53 -0.50 -8.80 4.51
CA LYS A 53 -1.72 -8.96 3.70
C LYS A 53 -3.02 -8.91 4.51
N TYR A 54 -2.94 -9.34 5.77
CA TYR A 54 -4.09 -9.46 6.67
C TYR A 54 -4.15 -8.38 7.75
N VAL A 55 -3.25 -7.39 7.72
CA VAL A 55 -3.30 -6.26 8.65
C VAL A 55 -4.55 -5.42 8.39
N GLU A 56 -5.20 -4.99 9.46
CA GLU A 56 -6.37 -4.11 9.45
C GLU A 56 -6.09 -2.91 10.36
N HIS A 57 -6.77 -1.80 10.14
CA HIS A 57 -6.68 -0.67 11.07
C HIS A 57 -7.21 -1.04 12.46
N ARG A 58 -6.73 -0.28 13.45
CA ARG A 58 -7.07 -0.46 14.88
C ARG A 58 -8.07 0.58 15.40
N SER A 59 -8.47 1.53 14.55
CA SER A 59 -9.45 2.58 14.92
C SER A 59 -10.85 2.01 15.16
N ASN A 60 -11.51 2.55 16.19
CA ASN A 60 -12.93 2.35 16.51
C ASN A 60 -13.70 3.68 16.46
N ASP A 61 -13.07 4.76 15.96
CA ASP A 61 -13.71 6.06 15.86
C ASP A 61 -14.58 6.13 14.60
N PHE A 62 -15.62 6.95 14.63
CA PHE A 62 -16.49 7.22 13.47
C PHE A 62 -17.08 5.98 12.79
N GLY A 63 -17.30 4.88 13.52
CA GLY A 63 -17.90 3.63 12.99
C GLY A 63 -16.90 2.75 12.22
N MET A 64 -15.60 3.02 12.33
CA MET A 64 -14.54 2.25 11.64
C MET A 64 -14.48 0.79 12.11
N GLU A 65 -14.92 0.47 13.33
CA GLU A 65 -14.98 -0.89 13.88
C GLU A 65 -15.81 -1.85 13.01
N HIS A 66 -16.76 -1.32 12.23
CA HIS A 66 -17.64 -2.07 11.33
C HIS A 66 -17.11 -2.20 9.90
N GLN A 67 -16.02 -1.53 9.55
CA GLN A 67 -15.48 -1.48 8.19
C GLN A 67 -14.02 -1.90 8.17
N LYS A 68 -13.75 -3.21 8.28
CA LYS A 68 -12.39 -3.73 8.25
C LYS A 68 -12.07 -4.39 6.92
N PHE A 69 -11.01 -3.92 6.28
CA PHE A 69 -10.51 -4.46 5.03
C PHE A 69 -9.08 -4.99 5.24
N PRO A 70 -8.83 -6.29 5.00
CA PRO A 70 -7.48 -6.83 5.05
C PRO A 70 -6.52 -6.09 4.11
N GLY A 71 -5.35 -5.76 4.61
CA GLY A 71 -4.33 -4.97 3.93
C GLY A 71 -4.44 -3.46 4.17
N ASP A 72 -5.58 -2.98 4.68
CA ASP A 72 -5.85 -1.59 5.05
C ASP A 72 -5.59 -0.55 3.95
N GLY A 73 -5.85 -0.93 2.69
CA GLY A 73 -5.76 -0.04 1.53
C GLY A 73 -4.36 0.16 0.96
N VAL A 74 -3.39 -0.68 1.32
CA VAL A 74 -2.09 -0.75 0.66
C VAL A 74 -1.60 -2.19 0.55
N VAL A 75 -1.10 -2.55 -0.63
CA VAL A 75 -0.41 -3.81 -0.89
C VAL A 75 1.09 -3.52 -0.81
N THR A 76 1.81 -4.29 -0.01
CA THR A 76 3.23 -4.05 0.31
C THR A 76 4.03 -5.33 0.20
N GLY A 77 5.27 -5.24 -0.25
CA GLY A 77 6.17 -6.39 -0.31
C GLY A 77 7.42 -6.12 -1.11
N TYR A 78 7.98 -7.18 -1.66
CA TYR A 78 9.10 -7.12 -2.58
C TYR A 78 8.92 -8.12 -3.71
N GLY A 79 9.69 -7.94 -4.77
CA GLY A 79 9.86 -8.95 -5.80
C GLY A 79 11.07 -8.62 -6.64
N LYS A 80 11.03 -8.97 -7.93
CA LYS A 80 12.14 -8.72 -8.84
C LYS A 80 11.68 -7.88 -10.03
N ILE A 81 12.57 -7.03 -10.54
CA ILE A 81 12.43 -6.37 -11.84
C ILE A 81 13.68 -6.70 -12.64
N ASN A 82 13.54 -7.45 -13.72
CA ASN A 82 14.66 -7.97 -14.50
C ASN A 82 15.68 -8.71 -13.60
N GLY A 83 15.18 -9.55 -12.68
CA GLY A 83 15.96 -10.31 -11.72
C GLY A 83 16.49 -9.54 -10.52
N ARG A 84 16.30 -8.20 -10.45
CA ARG A 84 16.83 -7.35 -9.38
C ARG A 84 15.81 -7.15 -8.26
N LEU A 85 16.21 -7.45 -7.03
CA LEU A 85 15.37 -7.23 -5.84
C LEU A 85 14.88 -5.78 -5.78
N THR A 86 13.57 -5.60 -5.68
CA THR A 86 12.92 -4.30 -5.58
C THR A 86 11.77 -4.38 -4.59
N PHE A 87 11.68 -3.38 -3.72
CA PHE A 87 10.59 -3.21 -2.77
C PHE A 87 9.48 -2.37 -3.39
N VAL A 88 8.23 -2.69 -3.06
CA VAL A 88 7.08 -1.99 -3.64
C VAL A 88 5.98 -1.81 -2.60
N PHE A 89 5.31 -0.67 -2.67
CA PHE A 89 3.98 -0.49 -2.11
C PHE A 89 3.03 0.05 -3.18
N SER A 90 1.80 -0.43 -3.19
CA SER A 90 0.75 0.03 -4.09
C SER A 90 -0.51 0.32 -3.31
N GLN A 91 -0.98 1.56 -3.36
CA GLN A 91 -2.20 1.97 -2.70
C GLN A 91 -3.42 1.46 -3.47
N ASP A 92 -4.41 0.98 -2.72
CA ASP A 92 -5.66 0.44 -3.25
C ASP A 92 -6.80 1.45 -3.07
N PHE A 93 -7.10 2.17 -4.15
CA PHE A 93 -8.18 3.16 -4.16
C PHE A 93 -9.56 2.56 -3.89
N THR A 94 -9.74 1.25 -4.07
CA THR A 94 -11.02 0.59 -3.80
C THR A 94 -11.29 0.49 -2.29
N VAL A 95 -10.27 0.56 -1.45
CA VAL A 95 -10.38 0.51 0.02
C VAL A 95 -10.23 1.92 0.59
N PHE A 96 -11.32 2.48 1.13
CA PHE A 96 -11.36 3.85 1.68
C PHE A 96 -10.80 4.95 0.75
N GLY A 97 -10.88 4.78 -0.57
CA GLY A 97 -10.27 5.74 -1.51
C GLY A 97 -8.74 5.76 -1.42
N GLY A 98 -8.11 4.68 -0.96
CA GLY A 98 -6.66 4.60 -0.73
C GLY A 98 -6.18 5.51 0.41
N ALA A 99 -7.08 5.99 1.27
CA ALA A 99 -6.74 6.94 2.32
C ALA A 99 -5.76 6.33 3.35
N LEU A 100 -4.71 7.09 3.66
CA LEU A 100 -3.63 6.67 4.56
C LEU A 100 -4.12 6.61 6.00
N SER A 101 -4.11 5.44 6.60
CA SER A 101 -4.26 5.18 8.03
C SER A 101 -2.91 4.98 8.72
N GLU A 102 -2.94 4.87 10.04
CA GLU A 102 -1.76 4.48 10.83
C GLU A 102 -1.22 3.11 10.38
N ALA A 103 -2.07 2.09 10.27
CA ALA A 103 -1.63 0.74 9.90
C ALA A 103 -1.16 0.65 8.43
N ASN A 104 -1.76 1.43 7.52
CA ASN A 104 -1.28 1.58 6.14
C ASN A 104 0.13 2.18 6.12
N ALA A 105 0.35 3.26 6.88
CA ALA A 105 1.65 3.90 6.99
C ALA A 105 2.72 2.97 7.59
N GLU A 106 2.41 2.23 8.66
CA GLU A 106 3.31 1.23 9.25
C GLU A 106 3.80 0.21 8.23
N LYS A 107 2.91 -0.27 7.35
CA LYS A 107 3.28 -1.21 6.27
C LYS A 107 4.22 -0.59 5.25
N ILE A 108 3.95 0.66 4.83
CA ILE A 108 4.83 1.39 3.90
C ILE A 108 6.20 1.61 4.53
N CYS A 109 6.23 2.09 5.78
CA CYS A 109 7.44 2.30 6.55
C CYS A 109 8.28 1.02 6.64
N LYS A 110 7.65 -0.14 6.90
CA LYS A 110 8.34 -1.44 6.94
C LYS A 110 9.01 -1.78 5.61
N VAL A 111 8.34 -1.55 4.48
CA VAL A 111 8.92 -1.77 3.14
C VAL A 111 10.12 -0.87 2.90
N MET A 112 10.03 0.41 3.26
CA MET A 112 11.13 1.37 3.14
C MET A 112 12.32 1.00 4.04
N ASP A 113 12.06 0.61 5.29
CA ASP A 113 13.08 0.19 6.25
C ASP A 113 13.83 -1.05 5.75
N GLN A 114 13.12 -2.02 5.16
CA GLN A 114 13.75 -3.21 4.59
C GLN A 114 14.52 -2.89 3.30
N ALA A 115 14.00 -2.02 2.43
CA ALA A 115 14.69 -1.55 1.24
C ALA A 115 16.04 -0.91 1.59
N MET A 116 16.06 0.02 2.55
CA MET A 116 17.28 0.65 3.05
C MET A 116 18.23 -0.37 3.68
N LYS A 117 17.71 -1.31 4.48
CA LYS A 117 18.54 -2.32 5.17
C LYS A 117 19.33 -3.21 4.22
N VAL A 118 18.76 -3.56 3.06
CA VAL A 118 19.42 -4.46 2.09
C VAL A 118 20.00 -3.72 0.87
N GLY A 119 19.85 -2.39 0.81
CA GLY A 119 20.34 -1.58 -0.30
C GLY A 119 19.59 -1.82 -1.62
N ALA A 120 18.28 -2.02 -1.56
CA ALA A 120 17.43 -2.25 -2.74
C ALA A 120 16.50 -1.06 -3.03
N PRO A 121 16.13 -0.81 -4.31
CA PRO A 121 15.18 0.25 -4.65
C PRO A 121 13.81 0.06 -4.02
N VAL A 122 13.09 1.16 -3.81
CA VAL A 122 11.68 1.17 -3.38
C VAL A 122 10.82 1.95 -4.37
N ILE A 123 9.69 1.36 -4.78
CA ILE A 123 8.74 1.96 -5.72
C ILE A 123 7.38 2.13 -5.04
N GLY A 124 6.86 3.36 -5.04
CA GLY A 124 5.53 3.69 -4.55
C GLY A 124 4.53 3.90 -5.69
N LEU A 125 3.49 3.07 -5.76
CA LEU A 125 2.39 3.21 -6.72
C LEU A 125 1.22 3.91 -6.01
N ASN A 126 1.11 5.22 -6.24
CA ASN A 126 0.27 6.13 -5.47
C ASN A 126 -1.12 6.27 -6.09
N ASP A 127 -2.16 6.07 -5.29
CA ASP A 127 -3.57 6.21 -5.65
C ASP A 127 -4.39 6.38 -4.36
N SER A 128 -4.34 7.59 -3.80
CA SER A 128 -4.84 7.91 -2.46
C SER A 128 -5.57 9.26 -2.42
N GLY A 129 -6.74 9.24 -1.78
CA GLY A 129 -7.49 10.43 -1.41
C GLY A 129 -6.86 11.29 -0.30
N GLY A 130 -5.69 10.92 0.22
CA GLY A 130 -4.98 11.65 1.27
C GLY A 130 -5.07 10.98 2.64
N ALA A 131 -5.05 11.79 3.70
CA ALA A 131 -5.19 11.33 5.08
C ALA A 131 -6.56 10.67 5.30
N ARG A 132 -6.61 9.56 6.04
CA ARG A 132 -7.85 9.00 6.54
C ARG A 132 -8.35 9.86 7.69
N ILE A 133 -9.32 10.74 7.40
CA ILE A 133 -9.87 11.72 8.35
C ILE A 133 -10.39 11.04 9.62
N GLN A 134 -10.96 9.85 9.50
CA GLN A 134 -11.52 9.06 10.60
C GLN A 134 -10.47 8.61 11.62
N GLU A 135 -9.18 8.62 11.26
CA GLU A 135 -8.08 8.27 12.17
C GLU A 135 -7.29 9.49 12.65
N GLY A 136 -7.67 10.69 12.21
CA GLY A 136 -7.14 11.97 12.68
C GLY A 136 -5.61 12.00 12.79
N VAL A 137 -5.12 12.16 14.01
CA VAL A 137 -3.68 12.29 14.29
C VAL A 137 -2.88 11.03 13.96
N GLY A 138 -3.49 9.84 14.00
CA GLY A 138 -2.81 8.58 13.62
C GLY A 138 -2.42 8.59 12.15
N SER A 139 -3.32 9.08 11.29
CA SER A 139 -3.04 9.26 9.86
C SER A 139 -1.94 10.30 9.61
N LEU A 140 -1.97 11.43 10.33
CA LEU A 140 -0.96 12.48 10.19
C LEU A 140 0.42 12.04 10.69
N GLY A 141 0.47 11.30 11.81
CA GLY A 141 1.70 10.67 12.30
C GLY A 141 2.27 9.69 11.27
N GLY A 142 1.41 8.90 10.63
CA GLY A 142 1.80 8.01 9.54
C GLY A 142 2.49 8.74 8.38
N TYR A 143 1.99 9.90 7.97
CA TYR A 143 2.66 10.72 6.97
C TYR A 143 4.06 11.18 7.41
N ALA A 144 4.18 11.67 8.65
CA ALA A 144 5.47 12.13 9.18
C ALA A 144 6.52 11.01 9.15
N GLU A 145 6.14 9.79 9.54
CA GLU A 145 7.00 8.61 9.52
C GLU A 145 7.44 8.21 8.10
N ILE A 146 6.54 8.29 7.11
CA ILE A 146 6.86 8.03 5.71
C ILE A 146 7.83 9.10 5.19
N PHE A 147 7.56 10.38 5.43
CA PHE A 147 8.40 11.47 4.95
C PHE A 147 9.80 11.40 5.54
N GLN A 148 9.90 11.09 6.84
CA GLN A 148 11.19 10.89 7.49
C GLN A 148 11.98 9.78 6.80
N ARG A 149 11.34 8.66 6.46
CA ARG A 149 11.99 7.56 5.73
C ARG A 149 12.36 7.93 4.30
N ASN A 150 11.56 8.76 3.63
CA ASN A 150 11.97 9.25 2.31
C ASN A 150 13.27 10.05 2.38
N VAL A 151 13.39 10.93 3.39
CA VAL A 151 14.61 11.71 3.61
C VAL A 151 15.78 10.81 4.00
N LEU A 152 15.57 9.83 4.87
CA LEU A 152 16.63 8.89 5.27
C LEU A 152 17.10 7.99 4.12
N ALA A 153 16.19 7.62 3.20
CA ALA A 153 16.51 6.83 2.02
C ALA A 153 17.13 7.67 0.88
N SER A 154 16.98 8.99 0.92
CA SER A 154 17.45 9.91 -0.13
C SER A 154 18.97 9.82 -0.30
N GLY A 155 19.40 9.44 -1.51
CA GLY A 155 20.81 9.19 -1.82
C GLY A 155 21.39 7.88 -1.27
N VAL A 156 20.57 7.03 -0.63
CA VAL A 156 20.96 5.71 -0.11
C VAL A 156 20.43 4.60 -1.00
N VAL A 157 19.13 4.59 -1.29
CA VAL A 157 18.50 3.67 -2.24
C VAL A 157 17.64 4.46 -3.23
N PRO A 158 17.50 4.03 -4.50
CA PRO A 158 16.61 4.69 -5.43
C PRO A 158 15.15 4.61 -4.97
N GLN A 159 14.47 5.76 -4.97
CA GLN A 159 13.06 5.91 -4.62
C GLN A 159 12.30 6.42 -5.83
N LEU A 160 11.28 5.68 -6.28
CA LEU A 160 10.46 6.07 -7.42
C LEU A 160 8.98 6.15 -7.00
N SER A 161 8.30 7.22 -7.39
CA SER A 161 6.87 7.40 -7.16
C SER A 161 6.12 7.46 -8.48
N VAL A 162 5.15 6.56 -8.65
CA VAL A 162 4.26 6.56 -9.81
C VAL A 162 2.87 6.98 -9.36
N VAL A 163 2.42 8.17 -9.78
CA VAL A 163 1.09 8.69 -9.45
C VAL A 163 0.07 8.12 -10.44
N MET A 164 -0.72 7.14 -9.99
CA MET A 164 -1.68 6.38 -10.80
C MET A 164 -3.15 6.76 -10.53
N GLY A 165 -3.37 7.78 -9.71
CA GLY A 165 -4.68 8.36 -9.44
C GLY A 165 -4.60 9.59 -8.56
N PRO A 166 -5.65 9.92 -7.80
CA PRO A 166 -5.58 11.01 -6.84
C PRO A 166 -4.37 10.85 -5.92
N CYS A 167 -3.73 11.96 -5.60
CA CYS A 167 -2.69 12.06 -4.59
C CYS A 167 -2.96 13.41 -3.92
N ALA A 168 -3.81 13.42 -2.89
CA ALA A 168 -4.39 14.66 -2.38
C ALA A 168 -3.78 15.07 -1.03
N GLY A 169 -3.61 16.39 -0.84
CA GLY A 169 -3.15 16.98 0.42
C GLY A 169 -1.75 16.49 0.79
N GLY A 170 -1.58 15.97 2.01
CA GLY A 170 -0.29 15.47 2.50
C GLY A 170 0.33 14.36 1.65
N ALA A 171 -0.48 13.58 0.93
CA ALA A 171 0.01 12.49 0.10
C ALA A 171 1.04 12.93 -0.96
N VAL A 172 0.96 14.18 -1.44
CA VAL A 172 1.85 14.69 -2.50
C VAL A 172 3.29 14.86 -2.04
N TYR A 173 3.52 15.02 -0.74
CA TYR A 173 4.86 15.34 -0.25
C TYR A 173 5.82 14.17 -0.35
N SER A 174 5.34 12.93 -0.18
CA SER A 174 6.20 11.75 -0.33
C SER A 174 6.72 11.62 -1.77
N PRO A 175 5.89 11.66 -2.83
CA PRO A 175 6.37 11.72 -4.21
C PRO A 175 7.24 12.93 -4.53
N ALA A 176 6.99 14.08 -3.91
CA ALA A 176 7.80 15.29 -4.16
C ALA A 176 9.24 15.18 -3.64
N ILE A 177 9.51 14.22 -2.74
CA ILE A 177 10.83 14.00 -2.13
C ILE A 177 11.41 12.61 -2.46
N THR A 178 10.77 11.84 -3.36
CA THR A 178 11.42 10.72 -4.04
C THR A 178 12.26 11.21 -5.21
N ASP A 179 13.12 10.36 -5.76
CA ASP A 179 14.06 10.76 -6.80
C ASP A 179 13.36 11.01 -8.15
N PHE A 180 12.28 10.26 -8.42
CA PHE A 180 11.46 10.33 -9.64
C PHE A 180 9.97 10.15 -9.33
#